data_AF-A0A401Y893-F1
#
_entry.id   AF-A0A401Y893-F1
#
_cell.length_a   1.000
_cell.length_b   1.000
_cell.length_c   1.000
_cell.angle_alpha   90.00
_cell.angle_beta   90.00
_cell.angle_gamma   90.00
#
_symmetry.space_group_name_H-M   'P 1'
#
loop_
_entity.id
_entity.type
_entity.pdbx_description
1 polymer ?
#
loop_
_entity_poly.entity_id
_entity_poly.type
_entity_poly.pdbx_seq_one_letter_code
_entity_poly.pdbx_strand_id
1 'polypeptide(L)'
;MSTISHPRAASPGTTAGIDPRGPQFAAALTSVVLAAVLLLAPHPVGVALLALQAVLFAVGAGLGVPRTPYAWLFRTLVRPQLDPPSDLEDPAPPRFAQAVGLTFAVVGLVGFLTGATVVGLVATGFALAAALLNAVFAFCLGCEMYLLIKRLANRPTKTPPRPHRTTGAQKGKNMSRENSLVTAQWVEDHLDDPSIVLVEVDEDTTAYDKGHIRGAIKLDWTTDLQDQVRRDFVNKTQFEALLSDRGVGNDHTVVLYGGNNNWFAAYAYWYFKLYGHQDVKLLDGGRKKWELDSRELTDELPTREKTSYTAQEQDSSIRAFRDETVAAIGTQNLVDVRSPDEYAGRLLAPAHLPQEQAQRAGHIPTAASVPWSKAANDDGTFKSDDELKTIYTEAGVDWSKDTIAYCRIGERSSHTWFVLKELLGQANVKNYDGSWTEYGSLVGVPVALGDEPGVA
;
A
#
# COMPACT_ATOMS: atom_id res chain seq x y z
N MET A 1 -41.81 -21.76 13.50
CA MET A 1 -41.57 -20.49 14.19
C MET A 1 -40.64 -19.67 13.31
N SER A 2 -41.20 -18.70 12.58
CA SER A 2 -40.45 -17.85 11.66
C SER A 2 -39.72 -16.76 12.46
N THR A 3 -38.40 -16.71 12.38
CA THR A 3 -37.60 -15.58 12.85
C THR A 3 -37.25 -14.71 11.67
N ILE A 4 -37.83 -13.51 11.67
CA ILE A 4 -37.59 -12.43 10.72
C ILE A 4 -36.16 -11.91 10.96
N SER A 5 -35.28 -12.06 9.99
CA SER A 5 -33.94 -11.46 9.99
C SER A 5 -34.04 -9.97 9.69
N HIS A 6 -33.72 -9.12 10.66
CA HIS A 6 -33.49 -7.70 10.42
C HIS A 6 -32.15 -7.48 9.69
N PRO A 7 -32.09 -6.62 8.66
CA PRO A 7 -30.83 -6.22 8.07
C PRO A 7 -30.04 -5.37 9.07
N ARG A 8 -28.83 -5.80 9.41
CA ARG A 8 -27.87 -5.04 10.23
C ARG A 8 -27.45 -3.80 9.44
N ALA A 9 -27.65 -2.62 10.02
CA ALA A 9 -27.17 -1.36 9.48
C ALA A 9 -25.64 -1.38 9.38
N ALA A 10 -25.11 -0.97 8.22
CA ALA A 10 -23.68 -0.82 7.98
C ALA A 10 -23.06 0.19 8.95
N SER A 11 -21.89 -0.15 9.52
CA SER A 11 -21.09 0.77 10.31
C SER A 11 -20.69 2.00 9.47
N PRO A 12 -20.82 3.23 9.99
CA PRO A 12 -20.46 4.43 9.26
C PRO A 12 -18.94 4.63 9.31
N GLY A 13 -18.22 4.30 8.25
CA GLY A 13 -16.78 4.63 8.18
C GLY A 13 -15.94 3.99 7.09
N THR A 14 -16.38 2.93 6.41
CA THR A 14 -15.68 2.41 5.23
C THR A 14 -16.20 3.13 3.99
N THR A 15 -15.49 4.17 3.52
CA THR A 15 -15.74 4.71 2.19
C THR A 15 -15.44 3.62 1.18
N ALA A 16 -16.49 3.05 0.57
CA ALA A 16 -16.35 2.14 -0.55
C ALA A 16 -15.50 2.83 -1.63
N GLY A 17 -14.35 2.25 -1.97
CA GLY A 17 -13.46 2.76 -2.99
C GLY A 17 -14.14 2.81 -4.37
N ILE A 18 -13.62 3.65 -5.26
CA ILE A 18 -14.16 3.89 -6.60
C ILE A 18 -13.18 3.41 -7.67
N ASP A 19 -13.70 3.00 -8.83
CA ASP A 19 -12.84 2.63 -9.96
C ASP A 19 -12.12 3.89 -10.49
N PRO A 20 -10.77 3.93 -10.53
CA PRO A 20 -10.00 5.12 -10.92
C PRO A 20 -10.26 5.56 -12.37
N ARG A 21 -10.74 4.65 -13.23
CA ARG A 21 -11.11 4.96 -14.62
C ARG A 21 -12.43 5.76 -14.71
N GLY A 22 -13.25 5.74 -13.66
CA GLY A 22 -14.51 6.49 -13.58
C GLY A 22 -14.30 8.00 -13.57
N PRO A 23 -13.48 8.56 -12.66
CA PRO A 23 -13.08 9.96 -12.67
C PRO A 23 -12.44 10.41 -13.99
N GLN A 24 -11.59 9.58 -14.61
CA GLN A 24 -10.99 9.88 -15.91
C GLN A 24 -12.04 10.00 -17.02
N PHE A 25 -13.01 9.07 -17.07
CA PHE A 25 -14.13 9.13 -18.01
C PHE A 25 -14.98 10.39 -17.82
N ALA A 26 -15.30 10.74 -16.57
CA ALA A 26 -16.04 11.97 -16.26
C ALA A 26 -15.26 13.23 -16.68
N ALA A 27 -13.93 13.22 -16.57
CA ALA A 27 -13.07 14.31 -17.02
C ALA A 27 -13.06 14.46 -18.55
N ALA A 28 -13.12 13.35 -19.29
CA ALA A 28 -13.24 13.39 -20.75
C ALA A 28 -14.54 14.08 -21.19
N LEU A 29 -15.69 13.67 -20.62
CA LEU A 29 -16.98 14.31 -20.90
C LEU A 29 -17.00 15.79 -20.50
N THR A 30 -16.46 16.10 -19.31
CA THR A 30 -16.33 17.47 -18.83
C THR A 30 -15.49 18.33 -19.77
N SER A 31 -14.41 17.78 -20.33
CA SER A 31 -13.55 18.49 -21.29
C SER A 31 -14.30 18.83 -22.57
N VAL A 32 -15.12 17.91 -23.09
CA VAL A 32 -15.97 18.16 -24.26
C VAL A 32 -16.97 19.28 -23.97
N VAL A 33 -17.65 19.23 -22.81
CA VAL A 33 -18.63 20.25 -22.43
C VAL A 33 -17.96 21.61 -22.26
N LEU A 34 -16.84 21.70 -21.56
CA LEU A 34 -16.14 22.97 -21.32
C LEU A 34 -15.51 23.55 -22.60
N ALA A 35 -15.05 22.71 -23.53
CA ALA A 35 -14.63 23.17 -24.85
C ALA A 35 -15.81 23.75 -25.64
N ALA A 36 -16.97 23.10 -25.61
CA ALA A 36 -18.19 23.64 -26.22
C ALA A 36 -18.63 24.96 -25.57
N VAL A 37 -18.50 25.09 -24.24
CA VAL A 37 -18.74 26.35 -23.52
C VAL A 37 -17.81 27.44 -24.07
N LEU A 38 -16.50 27.20 -24.22
CA LEU A 38 -15.57 28.22 -24.73
C LEU A 38 -15.86 28.63 -26.17
N LEU A 39 -16.32 27.71 -27.01
CA LEU A 39 -16.70 27.99 -28.40
C LEU A 39 -18.01 28.77 -28.52
N LEU A 40 -18.94 28.56 -27.58
CA LEU A 40 -20.28 29.14 -27.61
C LEU A 40 -20.42 30.36 -26.71
N ALA A 41 -19.60 30.53 -25.67
CA ALA A 41 -19.68 31.67 -24.77
C ALA A 41 -19.23 32.97 -25.47
N PRO A 42 -19.88 34.12 -25.18
CA PRO A 42 -20.89 34.33 -24.14
C PRO A 42 -22.35 34.09 -24.58
N HIS A 43 -22.61 33.39 -25.69
CA HIS A 43 -23.98 33.08 -26.14
C HIS A 43 -24.76 32.34 -25.03
N PRO A 44 -26.08 32.58 -24.88
CA PRO A 44 -26.89 31.96 -23.82
C PRO A 44 -26.78 30.44 -23.73
N VAL A 45 -26.56 29.77 -24.86
CA VAL A 45 -26.33 28.32 -24.92
C VAL A 45 -25.04 27.91 -24.20
N GLY A 46 -23.93 28.62 -24.41
CA GLY A 46 -22.66 28.35 -23.72
C GLY A 46 -22.77 28.61 -22.22
N VAL A 47 -23.47 29.68 -21.83
CA VAL A 47 -23.73 30.00 -20.41
C VAL A 47 -24.61 28.93 -19.75
N ALA A 48 -25.64 28.44 -20.44
CA ALA A 48 -26.51 27.38 -19.95
C ALA A 48 -25.75 26.03 -19.79
N LEU A 49 -24.85 25.70 -20.74
CA LEU A 49 -23.99 24.53 -20.63
C LEU A 49 -23.05 24.61 -19.42
N LEU A 50 -22.45 25.78 -19.17
CA LEU A 50 -21.61 25.98 -17.99
C LEU A 50 -22.42 25.89 -16.69
N ALA A 51 -23.65 26.40 -16.69
CA ALA A 51 -24.56 26.29 -15.54
C ALA A 51 -24.89 24.83 -15.22
N LEU A 52 -25.19 24.04 -16.25
CA LEU A 52 -25.42 22.60 -16.09
C LEU A 52 -24.17 21.88 -15.58
N GLN A 53 -22.99 22.18 -16.13
CA GLN A 53 -21.73 21.61 -15.67
C GLN A 53 -21.42 21.99 -14.21
N ALA A 54 -21.72 23.22 -13.80
CA ALA A 54 -21.59 23.65 -12.40
C ALA A 54 -22.50 22.83 -11.48
N VAL A 55 -23.74 22.53 -11.89
CA VAL A 55 -24.63 21.65 -11.11
C VAL A 55 -24.03 20.24 -10.98
N LEU A 56 -23.45 19.70 -12.05
CA LEU A 56 -22.79 18.38 -12.00
C LEU A 56 -21.60 18.36 -11.04
N PHE A 57 -20.75 19.40 -11.08
CA PHE A 57 -19.66 19.57 -10.11
C PHE A 57 -20.17 19.69 -8.67
N ALA A 58 -21.26 20.44 -8.45
CA ALA A 58 -21.88 20.57 -7.12
C ALA A 58 -22.42 19.23 -6.59
N VAL A 59 -23.07 18.44 -7.45
CA VAL A 59 -23.51 17.07 -7.10
C VAL A 59 -22.32 16.19 -6.75
N GLY A 60 -21.25 16.22 -7.54
CA GLY A 60 -20.03 15.44 -7.28
C GLY A 60 -19.35 15.82 -5.97
N ALA A 61 -19.24 17.11 -5.67
CA ALA A 61 -18.64 17.61 -4.44
C ALA A 61 -19.49 17.26 -3.20
N GLY A 62 -20.80 17.53 -3.25
CA GLY A 62 -21.72 17.37 -2.13
C GLY A 62 -22.14 15.93 -1.88
N LEU A 63 -22.71 15.28 -2.90
CA LEU A 63 -23.30 13.93 -2.79
C LEU A 63 -22.29 12.81 -3.08
N GLY A 64 -21.11 13.15 -3.60
CA GLY A 64 -20.04 12.21 -3.91
C GLY A 64 -19.99 11.83 -5.40
N VAL A 65 -18.78 11.60 -5.90
CA VAL A 65 -18.50 11.29 -7.31
C VAL A 65 -19.32 10.10 -7.85
N PRO A 66 -19.52 8.99 -7.11
CA PRO A 66 -20.31 7.85 -7.60
C PRO A 66 -21.78 8.16 -7.88
N ARG A 67 -22.32 9.24 -7.32
CA ARG A 67 -23.74 9.64 -7.47
C ARG A 67 -23.97 10.60 -8.64
N THR A 68 -22.93 10.94 -9.39
CA THR A 68 -23.05 11.84 -10.53
C THR A 68 -23.65 11.13 -11.76
N PRO A 69 -24.36 11.85 -12.65
CA PRO A 69 -24.83 11.30 -13.92
C PRO A 69 -23.71 10.69 -14.79
N TYR A 70 -22.51 11.28 -14.77
CA TYR A 70 -21.36 10.74 -15.50
C TYR A 70 -20.85 9.43 -14.90
N ALA A 71 -20.83 9.31 -13.57
CA ALA A 71 -20.51 8.04 -12.91
C ALA A 71 -21.57 6.96 -13.20
N TRP A 72 -22.85 7.33 -13.26
CA TRP A 72 -23.91 6.40 -13.70
C TRP A 72 -23.66 5.92 -15.12
N LEU A 73 -23.35 6.82 -16.05
CA LEU A 73 -23.06 6.50 -17.46
C LEU A 73 -21.85 5.58 -17.59
N PHE A 74 -20.77 5.87 -16.85
CA PHE A 74 -19.60 5.01 -16.79
C PHE A 74 -19.98 3.60 -16.31
N ARG A 75 -20.72 3.51 -15.19
CA ARG A 75 -21.10 2.23 -14.58
C ARG A 75 -22.01 1.39 -15.49
N THR A 76 -22.88 2.02 -16.26
CA THR A 76 -23.85 1.31 -17.11
C THR A 76 -23.30 0.96 -18.49
N LEU A 77 -22.50 1.83 -19.11
CA LEU A 77 -22.07 1.66 -20.50
C LEU A 77 -20.63 1.18 -20.65
N VAL A 78 -19.73 1.69 -19.81
CA VAL A 78 -18.28 1.49 -19.98
C VAL A 78 -17.77 0.37 -19.07
N ARG A 79 -18.10 0.44 -17.78
CA ARG A 79 -17.60 -0.48 -16.76
C ARG A 79 -17.83 -1.97 -17.07
N PRO A 80 -18.98 -2.41 -17.62
CA PRO A 80 -19.22 -3.82 -17.95
C PRO A 80 -18.31 -4.38 -19.06
N GLN A 81 -17.68 -3.50 -19.85
CA GLN A 81 -16.78 -3.88 -20.95
C GLN A 81 -15.31 -3.93 -20.53
N LEU A 82 -15.02 -3.59 -19.26
CA LEU A 82 -13.67 -3.49 -18.72
C LEU A 82 -13.45 -4.58 -17.69
N ASP A 83 -12.22 -5.11 -17.66
CA ASP A 83 -11.78 -5.98 -16.58
C ASP A 83 -11.87 -5.27 -15.22
N PRO A 84 -12.00 -6.04 -14.11
CA PRO A 84 -11.89 -5.49 -12.77
C PRO A 84 -10.67 -4.57 -12.60
N PRO A 85 -10.81 -3.39 -11.96
CA PRO A 85 -9.66 -2.53 -11.73
C PRO A 85 -8.67 -3.24 -10.80
N SER A 86 -7.38 -2.98 -10.98
CA SER A 86 -6.31 -3.51 -10.11
C SER A 86 -6.51 -3.04 -8.67
N ASP A 87 -6.92 -1.78 -8.50
CA ASP A 87 -7.07 -1.10 -7.22
C ASP A 87 -8.31 -0.19 -7.22
N LEU A 88 -8.81 0.11 -6.03
CA LEU A 88 -9.88 1.09 -5.83
C LEU A 88 -9.31 2.37 -5.22
N GLU A 89 -9.72 3.51 -5.76
CA GLU A 89 -9.30 4.84 -5.30
C GLU A 89 -10.23 5.35 -4.18
N ASP A 90 -9.70 6.11 -3.22
CA ASP A 90 -10.53 6.84 -2.26
C ASP A 90 -11.40 7.87 -2.99
N PRO A 91 -12.73 7.94 -2.77
CA PRO A 91 -13.55 9.00 -3.33
C PRO A 91 -13.23 10.41 -2.81
N ALA A 92 -12.49 10.60 -1.72
CA ALA A 92 -12.28 11.93 -1.12
C ALA A 92 -11.47 12.92 -2.00
N PRO A 93 -10.30 12.57 -2.56
CA PRO A 93 -9.58 13.47 -3.47
C PRO A 93 -10.38 13.83 -4.74
N PRO A 94 -11.03 12.87 -5.44
CA PRO A 94 -11.90 13.20 -6.57
C PRO A 94 -13.09 14.09 -6.19
N ARG A 95 -13.67 13.94 -5.00
CA ARG A 95 -14.72 14.86 -4.50
C ARG A 95 -14.21 16.28 -4.31
N PHE A 96 -13.00 16.44 -3.78
CA PHE A 96 -12.36 17.75 -3.67
C PHE A 96 -12.10 18.36 -5.05
N ALA A 97 -11.64 17.56 -6.02
CA ALA A 97 -11.46 18.02 -7.40
C ALA A 97 -12.77 18.54 -8.02
N GLN A 98 -13.91 17.92 -7.74
CA GLN A 98 -15.22 18.43 -8.16
C GLN A 98 -15.54 19.80 -7.54
N ALA A 99 -15.18 20.03 -6.27
CA ALA A 99 -15.38 21.33 -5.62
C ALA A 99 -14.52 22.43 -6.25
N VAL A 100 -13.28 22.12 -6.63
CA VAL A 100 -12.39 23.05 -7.36
C VAL A 100 -12.96 23.37 -8.75
N GLY A 101 -13.43 22.35 -9.47
CA GLY A 101 -14.12 22.53 -10.75
C GLY A 101 -15.38 23.40 -10.63
N LEU A 102 -16.17 23.21 -9.55
CA LEU A 102 -17.32 24.05 -9.24
C LEU A 102 -16.91 25.52 -9.05
N THR A 103 -15.82 25.79 -8.32
CA THR A 103 -15.34 27.16 -8.12
C THR A 103 -15.05 27.85 -9.44
N PHE A 104 -14.29 27.21 -10.34
CA PHE A 104 -14.02 27.77 -11.66
C PHE A 104 -15.29 27.96 -12.49
N ALA A 105 -16.21 27.00 -12.47
CA ALA A 105 -17.47 27.10 -13.20
C ALA A 105 -18.36 28.24 -12.69
N VAL A 106 -18.43 28.46 -11.37
CA VAL A 106 -19.19 29.57 -10.75
C VAL A 106 -18.55 30.92 -11.09
N VAL A 107 -17.23 31.03 -11.00
CA VAL A 107 -16.52 32.26 -11.42
C VAL A 107 -16.76 32.52 -12.91
N GLY A 108 -16.71 31.47 -13.74
CA GLY A 108 -17.03 31.53 -15.16
C GLY A 108 -18.45 32.07 -15.42
N LEU A 109 -19.45 31.52 -14.73
CA LEU A 109 -20.85 31.94 -14.81
C LEU A 109 -21.05 33.38 -14.40
N VAL A 110 -20.50 33.79 -13.24
CA VAL A 110 -20.59 35.18 -12.79
C VAL A 110 -19.94 36.12 -13.82
N GLY A 111 -18.79 35.73 -14.37
CA GLY A 111 -18.12 36.50 -15.42
C GLY A 111 -19.00 36.70 -16.65
N PHE A 112 -19.64 35.65 -17.15
CA PHE A 112 -20.55 35.76 -18.30
C PHE A 112 -21.84 36.54 -17.98
N LEU A 113 -22.44 36.33 -16.81
CA LEU A 113 -23.70 36.98 -16.41
C LEU A 113 -23.54 38.48 -16.09
N THR A 114 -22.36 38.90 -15.64
CA THR A 114 -22.06 40.31 -15.33
C THR A 114 -21.44 41.08 -16.50
N GLY A 115 -21.22 40.41 -17.65
CA GLY A 115 -20.57 41.01 -18.82
C GLY A 115 -19.04 41.06 -18.74
N ALA A 116 -18.43 40.55 -17.67
CA ALA A 116 -16.99 40.34 -17.55
C ALA A 116 -16.53 39.10 -18.33
N THR A 117 -16.73 39.11 -19.65
CA THR A 117 -16.53 37.95 -20.54
C THR A 117 -15.11 37.37 -20.46
N VAL A 118 -14.09 38.21 -20.32
CA VAL A 118 -12.69 37.75 -20.20
C VAL A 118 -12.51 36.90 -18.95
N VAL A 119 -13.08 37.30 -17.81
CA VAL A 119 -13.05 36.51 -16.56
C VAL A 119 -13.77 35.17 -16.78
N GLY A 120 -14.92 35.22 -17.46
CA GLY A 120 -15.68 34.03 -17.84
C GLY A 120 -14.87 33.02 -18.65
N LEU A 121 -14.20 33.49 -19.70
CA LEU A 121 -13.37 32.68 -20.59
C LEU A 121 -12.14 32.11 -19.87
N VAL A 122 -11.44 32.93 -19.10
CA VAL A 122 -10.22 32.51 -18.38
C VAL A 122 -10.55 31.45 -17.33
N ALA A 123 -11.59 31.65 -16.51
CA ALA A 123 -11.98 30.67 -15.50
C ALA A 123 -12.44 29.34 -16.12
N THR A 124 -13.22 29.42 -17.20
CA THR A 124 -13.65 28.22 -17.95
C THR A 124 -12.45 27.51 -18.60
N GLY A 125 -11.48 28.26 -19.11
CA GLY A 125 -10.23 27.75 -19.68
C GLY A 125 -9.39 26.98 -18.67
N PHE A 126 -9.26 27.48 -17.43
CA PHE A 126 -8.58 26.75 -16.36
C PHE A 126 -9.29 25.45 -15.99
N ALA A 127 -10.63 25.47 -15.90
CA ALA A 127 -11.41 24.27 -15.66
C ALA A 127 -11.22 23.23 -16.79
N LEU A 128 -11.20 23.68 -18.05
CA LEU A 128 -10.95 22.82 -19.20
C LEU A 128 -9.55 22.22 -19.15
N ALA A 129 -8.51 23.03 -18.88
CA ALA A 129 -7.14 22.56 -18.80
C ALA A 129 -6.98 21.47 -17.73
N ALA A 130 -7.55 21.67 -16.54
CA ALA A 130 -7.53 20.68 -15.48
C ALA A 130 -8.29 19.39 -15.84
N ALA A 131 -9.46 19.51 -16.48
CA ALA A 131 -10.24 18.37 -16.94
C ALA A 131 -9.52 17.57 -18.04
N LEU A 132 -8.89 18.27 -19.00
CA LEU A 132 -8.19 17.66 -20.12
C LEU A 132 -6.93 16.93 -19.66
N LEU A 133 -6.20 17.52 -18.71
CA LEU A 133 -5.03 16.90 -18.09
C LEU A 133 -5.39 15.56 -17.42
N ASN A 134 -6.51 15.53 -16.68
CA ASN A 134 -7.00 14.29 -16.09
C ASN A 134 -7.49 13.29 -17.15
N ALA A 135 -8.19 13.77 -18.19
CA ALA A 135 -8.71 12.90 -19.24
C ALA A 135 -7.60 12.21 -20.04
N VAL A 136 -6.57 12.96 -20.46
CA VAL A 136 -5.51 12.49 -21.38
C VAL A 136 -4.38 11.79 -20.66
N PHE A 137 -3.95 12.32 -19.51
CA PHE A 137 -2.74 11.85 -18.82
C PHE A 137 -3.06 11.13 -17.50
N ALA A 138 -4.35 10.92 -17.18
CA ALA A 138 -4.79 10.40 -15.88
C ALA A 138 -4.27 11.22 -14.68
N PHE A 139 -3.96 12.50 -14.90
CA PHE A 139 -3.39 13.38 -13.87
C PHE A 139 -4.45 14.35 -13.32
N CYS A 140 -4.95 14.06 -12.13
CA CYS A 140 -5.97 14.86 -11.45
C CYS A 140 -5.33 15.97 -10.57
N LEU A 141 -5.20 17.19 -11.11
CA LEU A 141 -4.63 18.34 -10.38
C LEU A 141 -5.33 18.61 -9.04
N GLY A 142 -6.66 18.47 -8.99
CA GLY A 142 -7.43 18.65 -7.77
C GLY A 142 -7.12 17.57 -6.72
N CYS A 143 -6.89 16.34 -7.15
CA CYS A 143 -6.55 15.22 -6.28
C CYS A 143 -5.14 15.44 -5.68
N GLU A 144 -4.17 15.83 -6.50
CA GLU A 144 -2.82 16.20 -6.03
C GLU A 144 -2.85 17.38 -5.05
N MET A 145 -3.65 18.41 -5.35
CA MET A 145 -3.82 19.57 -4.46
C MET A 145 -4.46 19.17 -3.13
N TYR A 146 -5.45 18.26 -3.14
CA TYR A 146 -6.03 17.73 -1.90
C TYR A 146 -4.97 17.06 -1.03
N LEU A 147 -4.15 16.20 -1.63
CA LEU A 147 -3.07 15.51 -0.94
C LEU A 147 -2.03 16.51 -0.41
N LEU A 148 -1.64 17.51 -1.20
CA LEU A 148 -0.73 18.57 -0.77
C LEU A 148 -1.27 19.38 0.41
N ILE A 149 -2.56 19.74 0.39
CA ILE A 149 -3.21 20.47 1.50
C ILE A 149 -3.22 19.59 2.75
N LYS A 150 -3.55 18.31 2.63
CA LYS A 150 -3.47 17.35 3.73
C LYS A 150 -2.03 17.23 4.27
N ARG A 151 -1.01 17.20 3.41
CA ARG A 151 0.42 17.19 3.80
C ARG A 151 0.80 18.45 4.59
N LEU A 152 0.36 19.63 4.15
CA LEU A 152 0.63 20.89 4.83
C LEU A 152 -0.15 21.05 6.14
N ALA A 153 -1.40 20.59 6.19
CA ALA A 153 -2.23 20.62 7.39
C ALA A 153 -1.76 19.66 8.48
N ASN A 154 -1.12 18.54 8.09
CA ASN A 154 -0.59 17.53 9.01
C ASN A 154 0.90 17.71 9.31
N ARG A 155 1.54 18.83 8.93
CA ARG A 155 2.92 19.13 9.37
C ARG A 155 2.95 19.20 10.90
N PRO A 156 3.74 18.37 11.60
CA PRO A 156 3.89 18.49 13.04
C PRO A 156 4.48 19.87 13.33
N THR A 157 3.79 20.67 14.14
CA THR A 157 4.38 21.90 14.68
C THR A 157 5.58 21.49 15.52
N LYS A 158 6.75 22.10 15.26
CA LYS A 158 7.96 21.98 16.09
C LYS A 158 7.65 22.46 17.51
N THR A 159 7.09 21.56 18.31
CA THR A 159 6.92 21.74 19.75
C THR A 159 8.05 20.95 20.39
N PRO A 160 8.97 21.58 21.13
CA PRO A 160 9.96 20.82 21.89
C PRO A 160 9.22 19.92 22.88
N PRO A 161 9.61 18.65 23.04
CA PRO A 161 8.86 17.72 23.87
C PRO A 161 8.84 18.24 25.32
N ARG A 162 7.64 18.36 25.88
CA ARG A 162 7.48 18.52 27.33
C ARG A 162 8.10 17.30 28.00
N PRO A 163 8.81 17.45 29.13
CA PRO A 163 9.33 16.31 29.86
C PRO A 163 8.16 15.48 30.39
N HIS A 164 7.85 14.38 29.70
CA HIS A 164 6.91 13.38 30.17
C HIS A 164 7.56 12.59 31.29
N ARG A 165 6.97 12.74 32.47
CA ARG A 165 7.24 11.92 33.65
C ARG A 165 6.87 10.47 33.31
N THR A 166 7.88 9.68 32.98
CA THR A 166 7.74 8.27 32.58
C THR A 166 7.41 7.42 33.81
N THR A 167 6.21 6.82 33.81
CA THR A 167 5.92 5.63 34.61
C THR A 167 6.36 4.41 33.81
N GLY A 168 7.06 3.48 34.48
CA GLY A 168 7.95 2.48 33.86
C GLY A 168 7.33 1.39 32.97
N ALA A 169 6.04 1.46 32.61
CA ALA A 169 5.39 0.43 31.79
C ALA A 169 5.39 0.72 30.28
N GLN A 170 5.57 1.98 29.85
CA GLN A 170 5.57 2.37 28.43
C GLN A 170 6.96 2.29 27.76
N LYS A 171 8.03 2.17 28.56
CA LYS A 171 9.42 2.25 28.08
C LYS A 171 9.86 1.05 27.23
N GLY A 172 9.19 -0.10 27.37
CA GLY A 172 9.49 -1.30 26.57
C GLY A 172 8.84 -1.31 25.18
N LYS A 173 7.67 -0.67 25.01
CA LYS A 173 6.90 -0.69 23.74
C LYS A 173 7.46 0.26 22.69
N ASN A 174 7.91 1.45 23.07
CA ASN A 174 8.46 2.41 22.11
C ASN A 174 9.83 2.00 21.54
N MET A 175 10.59 1.17 22.27
CA MET A 175 11.94 0.77 21.87
C MET A 175 11.96 -0.18 20.66
N SER A 176 10.97 -1.05 20.49
CA SER A 176 10.96 -2.03 19.40
C SER A 176 10.77 -1.37 18.03
N ARG A 177 9.83 -0.40 17.96
CA ARG A 177 9.59 0.41 16.77
C ARG A 177 10.80 1.29 16.42
N GLU A 178 11.36 2.00 17.39
CA GLU A 178 12.53 2.87 17.19
C GLU A 178 13.80 2.09 16.76
N ASN A 179 13.89 0.81 17.13
CA ASN A 179 15.00 -0.05 16.72
C ASN A 179 14.86 -0.57 15.28
N SER A 180 13.63 -0.73 14.78
CA SER A 180 13.33 -1.46 13.52
C SER A 180 12.84 -0.56 12.39
N LEU A 181 12.45 0.69 12.69
CA LEU A 181 11.99 1.68 11.72
C LEU A 181 12.79 2.98 11.78
N VAL A 182 13.01 3.57 10.62
CA VAL A 182 13.51 4.95 10.47
C VAL A 182 12.56 5.78 9.63
N THR A 183 12.52 7.09 9.88
CA THR A 183 11.70 8.00 9.09
C THR A 183 12.42 8.43 7.81
N ALA A 184 11.68 8.90 6.82
CA ALA A 184 12.27 9.50 5.61
C ALA A 184 13.20 10.68 5.92
N GLN A 185 12.88 11.47 6.96
CA GLN A 185 13.77 12.55 7.40
C GLN A 185 15.09 12.01 7.96
N TRP A 186 15.03 10.95 8.77
CA TRP A 186 16.24 10.33 9.30
C TRP A 186 17.13 9.81 8.17
N VAL A 187 16.57 9.18 7.13
CA VAL A 187 17.34 8.73 5.97
C VAL A 187 17.99 9.92 5.25
N GLU A 188 17.23 10.99 5.00
CA GLU A 188 17.76 12.21 4.36
C GLU A 188 18.91 12.84 5.16
N ASP A 189 18.80 12.86 6.49
CA ASP A 189 19.82 13.41 7.39
C ASP A 189 21.10 12.53 7.45
N HIS A 190 21.06 11.28 6.98
CA HIS A 190 22.16 10.31 7.05
C HIS A 190 22.62 9.79 5.67
N LEU A 191 22.24 10.44 4.56
CA LEU A 191 22.61 9.99 3.20
C LEU A 191 24.13 9.87 2.97
N ASP A 192 24.93 10.63 3.72
CA ASP A 192 26.39 10.67 3.59
C ASP A 192 27.12 9.90 4.70
N ASP A 193 26.40 9.15 5.55
CA ASP A 193 27.01 8.33 6.60
C ASP A 193 27.50 6.99 6.01
N PRO A 194 28.82 6.72 6.00
CA PRO A 194 29.37 5.51 5.40
C PRO A 194 29.02 4.22 6.18
N SER A 195 28.58 4.33 7.44
CA SER A 195 28.14 3.20 8.25
C SER A 195 26.72 2.74 7.93
N ILE A 196 25.96 3.52 7.16
CA ILE A 196 24.59 3.20 6.75
C ILE A 196 24.59 2.75 5.29
N VAL A 197 23.87 1.65 5.02
CA VAL A 197 23.64 1.18 3.65
C VAL A 197 22.15 1.16 3.36
N LEU A 198 21.75 2.01 2.42
CA LEU A 198 20.40 2.00 1.88
C LEU A 198 20.27 0.90 0.84
N VAL A 199 19.21 0.11 0.92
CA VAL A 199 18.97 -1.03 0.03
C VAL A 199 17.54 -0.99 -0.49
N GLU A 200 17.39 -0.84 -1.81
CA GLU A 200 16.09 -0.94 -2.47
C GLU A 200 15.79 -2.39 -2.86
N VAL A 201 14.61 -2.86 -2.46
CA VAL A 201 14.08 -4.18 -2.82
C VAL A 201 12.61 -4.03 -3.19
N ASP A 202 12.27 -4.35 -4.44
CA ASP A 202 10.95 -4.11 -5.01
C ASP A 202 10.46 -5.30 -5.86
N GLU A 203 9.14 -5.41 -6.03
CA GLU A 203 8.53 -6.36 -6.96
C GLU A 203 8.93 -6.02 -8.40
N ASP A 204 8.79 -4.75 -8.79
CA ASP A 204 9.27 -4.20 -10.05
C ASP A 204 10.77 -3.90 -9.91
N THR A 205 11.60 -4.87 -10.25
CA THR A 205 13.06 -4.75 -10.14
C THR A 205 13.66 -3.69 -11.10
N THR A 206 12.85 -3.14 -12.01
CA THR A 206 13.22 -2.02 -12.89
C THR A 206 12.97 -0.65 -12.26
N ALA A 207 12.23 -0.56 -11.15
CA ALA A 207 11.91 0.72 -10.49
C ALA A 207 13.18 1.48 -10.05
N TYR A 208 14.14 0.77 -9.45
CA TYR A 208 15.44 1.31 -9.06
C TYR A 208 16.19 1.95 -10.24
N ASP A 209 16.17 1.32 -11.42
CA ASP A 209 16.90 1.80 -12.59
C ASP A 209 16.28 3.09 -13.18
N LYS A 210 15.01 3.39 -12.86
CA LYS A 210 14.33 4.64 -13.24
C LYS A 210 14.67 5.80 -12.28
N GLY A 211 15.22 5.48 -11.12
CA GLY A 211 15.64 6.42 -10.08
C GLY A 211 15.49 5.79 -8.70
N HIS A 212 16.43 6.05 -7.80
CA HIS A 212 16.52 5.48 -6.45
C HIS A 212 17.03 6.54 -5.46
N ILE A 213 16.93 6.27 -4.16
CA ILE A 213 17.51 7.15 -3.13
C ILE A 213 19.02 7.18 -3.31
N ARG A 214 19.62 8.38 -3.29
CA ARG A 214 21.05 8.58 -3.46
C ARG A 214 21.85 7.67 -2.53
N GLY A 215 22.81 6.94 -3.10
CA GLY A 215 23.67 6.01 -2.35
C GLY A 215 23.07 4.62 -2.12
N ALA A 216 21.79 4.39 -2.44
CA ALA A 216 21.16 3.10 -2.28
C ALA A 216 21.67 2.07 -3.29
N ILE A 217 21.87 0.84 -2.84
CA ILE A 217 22.11 -0.32 -3.71
C ILE A 217 20.80 -1.05 -3.99
N LYS A 218 20.74 -1.81 -5.09
CA LYS A 218 19.63 -2.72 -5.41
C LYS A 218 19.90 -4.12 -4.87
N LEU A 219 18.88 -4.81 -4.35
CA LEU A 219 18.82 -6.28 -4.33
C LEU A 219 17.61 -6.74 -5.15
N ASP A 220 17.84 -7.57 -6.17
CA ASP A 220 16.78 -8.14 -6.99
C ASP A 220 16.22 -9.39 -6.30
N TRP A 221 14.93 -9.36 -5.94
CA TRP A 221 14.34 -10.45 -5.17
C TRP A 221 14.32 -11.78 -5.91
N THR A 222 14.33 -11.78 -7.26
CA THR A 222 14.27 -12.98 -8.10
C THR A 222 15.65 -13.58 -8.36
N THR A 223 16.64 -12.75 -8.67
CA THR A 223 17.97 -13.19 -9.12
C THR A 223 19.01 -13.19 -8.01
N ASP A 224 18.87 -12.30 -7.01
CA ASP A 224 19.82 -12.21 -5.90
C ASP A 224 19.37 -13.01 -4.68
N LEU A 225 18.06 -13.08 -4.40
CA LEU A 225 17.54 -13.64 -3.14
C LEU A 225 16.97 -15.06 -3.26
N GLN A 226 16.71 -15.58 -4.47
CA GLN A 226 16.21 -16.95 -4.67
C GLN A 226 17.31 -17.90 -5.17
N ASP A 227 17.22 -19.18 -4.78
CA ASP A 227 17.93 -20.27 -5.47
C ASP A 227 17.35 -20.40 -6.89
N GLN A 228 18.22 -20.44 -7.89
CA GLN A 228 17.82 -20.39 -9.30
C GLN A 228 17.31 -21.74 -9.84
N VAL A 229 17.30 -22.78 -9.01
CA VAL A 229 16.84 -24.13 -9.38
C VAL A 229 15.82 -24.66 -8.39
N ARG A 230 16.12 -24.59 -7.09
CA ARG A 230 15.23 -25.07 -6.04
C ARG A 230 14.30 -23.94 -5.63
N ARG A 231 13.06 -24.29 -5.26
CA ARG A 231 12.15 -23.34 -4.61
C ARG A 231 12.57 -23.16 -3.14
N ASP A 232 13.64 -22.41 -2.96
CA ASP A 232 14.18 -22.00 -1.67
C ASP A 232 14.95 -20.69 -1.88
N PHE A 233 15.37 -20.09 -0.79
CA PHE A 233 16.18 -18.88 -0.82
C PHE A 233 17.64 -19.20 -1.14
N VAL A 234 18.43 -18.17 -1.43
CA VAL A 234 19.89 -18.29 -1.37
C VAL A 234 20.34 -18.83 -0.02
N ASN A 235 21.31 -19.75 -0.04
CA ASN A 235 21.90 -20.30 1.17
C ASN A 235 22.89 -19.31 1.83
N LYS A 236 23.43 -19.69 2.99
CA LYS A 236 24.39 -18.89 3.76
C LYS A 236 25.55 -18.35 2.92
N THR A 237 26.28 -19.21 2.21
CA THR A 237 27.45 -18.79 1.40
C THR A 237 27.07 -17.88 0.25
N GLN A 238 25.90 -18.12 -0.37
CA GLN A 238 25.38 -17.24 -1.42
C GLN A 238 25.00 -15.86 -0.87
N PHE A 239 24.38 -15.80 0.32
CA PHE A 239 24.04 -14.53 0.97
C PHE A 239 25.30 -13.75 1.42
N GLU A 240 26.32 -14.44 1.93
CA GLU A 240 27.63 -13.86 2.25
C GLU A 240 28.30 -13.25 1.01
N ALA A 241 28.34 -14.00 -0.09
CA ALA A 241 28.91 -13.54 -1.35
C ALA A 241 28.14 -12.33 -1.90
N LEU A 242 26.80 -12.40 -1.92
CA LEU A 242 25.93 -11.30 -2.36
C LEU A 242 26.21 -10.02 -1.59
N LEU A 243 26.15 -10.05 -0.26
CA LEU A 243 26.35 -8.86 0.56
C LEU A 243 27.78 -8.32 0.49
N SER A 244 28.78 -9.21 0.42
CA SER A 244 30.17 -8.84 0.20
C SER A 244 30.36 -8.10 -1.12
N ASP A 245 29.77 -8.62 -2.21
CA ASP A 245 29.83 -8.02 -3.54
C ASP A 245 29.09 -6.68 -3.63
N ARG A 246 28.06 -6.47 -2.80
CA ARG A 246 27.31 -5.21 -2.71
C ARG A 246 27.89 -4.22 -1.71
N GLY A 247 29.03 -4.54 -1.08
CA GLY A 247 29.72 -3.67 -0.13
C GLY A 247 28.98 -3.48 1.20
N VAL A 248 28.29 -4.51 1.67
CA VAL A 248 27.61 -4.55 2.97
C VAL A 248 28.47 -5.32 3.98
N GLY A 249 28.89 -4.68 5.06
CA GLY A 249 29.59 -5.29 6.20
C GLY A 249 28.62 -5.71 7.30
N ASN A 250 29.08 -6.55 8.23
CA ASN A 250 28.29 -7.00 9.39
C ASN A 250 27.99 -5.88 10.42
N ASP A 251 28.78 -4.82 10.40
CA ASP A 251 28.73 -3.66 11.30
C ASP A 251 27.95 -2.48 10.73
N HIS A 252 27.54 -2.54 9.46
CA HIS A 252 26.69 -1.52 8.87
C HIS A 252 25.27 -1.56 9.45
N THR A 253 24.65 -0.39 9.56
CA THR A 253 23.20 -0.27 9.68
C THR A 253 22.58 -0.40 8.29
N VAL A 254 21.80 -1.45 8.05
CA VAL A 254 21.11 -1.65 6.77
C VAL A 254 19.70 -1.08 6.83
N VAL A 255 19.36 -0.16 5.92
CA VAL A 255 18.01 0.40 5.82
C VAL A 255 17.38 -0.03 4.50
N LEU A 256 16.34 -0.85 4.62
CA LEU A 256 15.61 -1.43 3.50
C LEU A 256 14.40 -0.56 3.15
N TYR A 257 14.14 -0.41 1.86
CA TYR A 257 12.95 0.27 1.35
C TYR A 257 12.52 -0.29 -0.01
N GLY A 258 11.26 -0.06 -0.37
CA GLY A 258 10.73 -0.41 -1.68
C GLY A 258 9.33 0.15 -1.90
N GLY A 259 8.77 -0.12 -3.07
CA GLY A 259 7.39 0.19 -3.43
C GLY A 259 6.35 -0.61 -2.66
N ASN A 260 5.09 -0.41 -3.01
CA ASN A 260 3.94 -1.18 -2.51
C ASN A 260 3.91 -1.36 -0.98
N ASN A 261 4.14 -0.25 -0.25
CA ASN A 261 4.20 -0.21 1.22
C ASN A 261 5.24 -1.20 1.80
N ASN A 262 6.45 -1.26 1.21
CA ASN A 262 7.60 -2.04 1.68
C ASN A 262 7.44 -3.57 1.68
N TRP A 263 6.48 -4.16 0.98
CA TRP A 263 6.27 -5.61 1.09
C TRP A 263 7.50 -6.50 0.74
N PHE A 264 8.24 -6.24 -0.35
CA PHE A 264 9.50 -6.94 -0.66
C PHE A 264 10.68 -6.46 0.18
N ALA A 265 10.68 -5.20 0.61
CA ALA A 265 11.67 -4.70 1.57
C ALA A 265 11.54 -5.40 2.94
N ALA A 266 10.32 -5.69 3.40
CA ALA A 266 10.07 -6.48 4.59
C ALA A 266 10.48 -7.95 4.42
N TYR A 267 10.37 -8.48 3.19
CA TYR A 267 10.84 -9.82 2.87
C TYR A 267 12.36 -9.90 2.95
N ALA A 268 13.06 -8.92 2.37
CA ALA A 268 14.50 -8.78 2.55
C ALA A 268 14.86 -8.56 4.03
N TYR A 269 14.12 -7.74 4.78
CA TYR A 269 14.36 -7.56 6.22
C TYR A 269 14.34 -8.91 6.94
N TRP A 270 13.35 -9.74 6.65
CA TRP A 270 13.25 -11.09 7.20
C TRP A 270 14.46 -11.97 6.82
N TYR A 271 15.02 -11.87 5.60
CA TYR A 271 16.27 -12.55 5.23
C TYR A 271 17.46 -12.10 6.07
N PHE A 272 17.62 -10.79 6.24
CA PHE A 272 18.70 -10.24 7.06
C PHE A 272 18.60 -10.75 8.50
N LYS A 273 17.39 -10.83 9.07
CA LYS A 273 17.17 -11.44 10.39
C LYS A 273 17.42 -12.95 10.40
N LEU A 274 16.99 -13.68 9.36
CA LEU A 274 17.21 -15.11 9.22
C LEU A 274 18.70 -15.47 9.25
N TYR A 275 19.54 -14.63 8.64
CA TYR A 275 21.00 -14.76 8.60
C TYR A 275 21.74 -13.98 9.70
N GLY A 276 21.01 -13.48 10.71
CA GLY A 276 21.58 -12.94 11.93
C GLY A 276 22.19 -11.53 11.83
N HIS A 277 21.82 -10.75 10.82
CA HIS A 277 22.21 -9.34 10.77
C HIS A 277 21.55 -8.56 11.93
N GLN A 278 22.37 -7.78 12.65
CA GLN A 278 21.94 -7.18 13.91
C GLN A 278 21.14 -5.90 13.69
N ASP A 279 21.71 -4.92 12.99
CA ASP A 279 21.12 -3.60 12.80
C ASP A 279 20.55 -3.44 11.38
N VAL A 280 19.37 -4.00 11.18
CA VAL A 280 18.58 -3.83 9.97
C VAL A 280 17.28 -3.11 10.31
N LYS A 281 16.84 -2.19 9.45
CA LYS A 281 15.67 -1.34 9.64
C LYS A 281 14.87 -1.22 8.34
N LEU A 282 13.58 -0.90 8.44
CA LEU A 282 12.78 -0.44 7.30
C LEU A 282 12.66 1.09 7.31
N LEU A 283 12.73 1.70 6.13
CA LEU A 283 12.29 3.08 5.93
C LEU A 283 10.77 3.13 5.99
N ASP A 284 10.20 3.73 7.03
CA ASP A 284 8.75 3.79 7.23
C ASP A 284 8.07 4.52 6.06
N GLY A 285 7.16 3.82 5.38
CA GLY A 285 6.50 4.28 4.16
C GLY A 285 7.23 4.00 2.85
N GLY A 286 8.50 3.58 2.91
CA GLY A 286 9.25 3.09 1.76
C GLY A 286 9.41 4.11 0.64
N ARG A 287 9.51 3.60 -0.59
CA ARG A 287 9.62 4.43 -1.81
C ARG A 287 8.41 5.34 -1.98
N LYS A 288 7.21 4.82 -1.71
CA LYS A 288 5.95 5.56 -1.82
C LYS A 288 5.96 6.84 -0.97
N LYS A 289 6.34 6.73 0.30
CA LYS A 289 6.41 7.90 1.19
C LYS A 289 7.51 8.88 0.79
N TRP A 290 8.64 8.37 0.30
CA TRP A 290 9.74 9.21 -0.20
C TRP A 290 9.29 10.09 -1.38
N GLU A 291 8.63 9.48 -2.37
CA GLU A 291 8.08 10.18 -3.55
C GLU A 291 6.93 11.12 -3.17
N LEU A 292 6.03 10.70 -2.26
CA LEU A 292 4.96 11.55 -1.74
C LEU A 292 5.50 12.77 -0.98
N ASP A 293 6.65 12.68 -0.33
CA ASP A 293 7.33 13.82 0.29
C ASP A 293 8.10 14.68 -0.71
N SER A 294 8.11 14.30 -2.00
CA SER A 294 8.85 14.97 -3.07
C SER A 294 10.35 15.09 -2.77
N ARG A 295 10.90 14.03 -2.17
CA ARG A 295 12.32 13.88 -1.88
C ARG A 295 13.06 13.42 -3.14
N GLU A 296 14.33 13.79 -3.22
CA GLU A 296 15.15 13.57 -4.42
C GLU A 296 15.40 12.08 -4.67
N LEU A 297 15.33 11.70 -5.96
CA LEU A 297 15.79 10.41 -6.46
C LEU A 297 16.85 10.69 -7.53
N THR A 298 17.80 9.76 -7.68
CA THR A 298 18.88 9.82 -8.66
C THR A 298 18.94 8.52 -9.46
N ASP A 299 19.47 8.55 -10.68
CA ASP A 299 19.85 7.38 -11.46
C ASP A 299 21.36 7.07 -11.36
N GLU A 300 22.12 7.87 -10.60
CA GLU A 300 23.53 7.66 -10.34
C GLU A 300 23.77 6.45 -9.44
N LEU A 301 24.38 5.40 -10.01
CA LEU A 301 24.70 4.18 -9.29
C LEU A 301 25.82 4.43 -8.26
N PRO A 302 25.64 3.99 -7.01
CA PRO A 302 26.70 4.11 -6.01
C PRO A 302 27.88 3.19 -6.35
N THR A 303 29.09 3.65 -6.04
CA THR A 303 30.27 2.79 -6.02
C THR A 303 30.60 2.45 -4.58
N ARG A 304 30.54 1.16 -4.22
CA ARG A 304 30.93 0.66 -2.90
C ARG A 304 32.01 -0.39 -3.06
N GLU A 305 33.05 -0.30 -2.24
CA GLU A 305 34.08 -1.34 -2.18
C GLU A 305 33.49 -2.64 -1.64
N LYS A 306 33.95 -3.77 -2.17
CA LYS A 306 33.54 -5.08 -1.67
C LYS A 306 33.95 -5.24 -0.21
N THR A 307 33.09 -5.85 0.58
CA THR A 307 33.30 -6.11 2.01
C THR A 307 33.57 -7.61 2.24
N SER A 308 33.69 -8.00 3.51
CA SER A 308 33.69 -9.40 3.94
C SER A 308 32.51 -9.62 4.88
N TYR A 309 31.39 -10.05 4.34
CA TYR A 309 30.19 -10.37 5.12
C TYR A 309 30.21 -11.83 5.60
N THR A 310 29.89 -12.06 6.87
CA THR A 310 29.74 -13.41 7.46
C THR A 310 28.35 -13.57 8.03
N ALA A 311 27.57 -14.50 7.49
CA ALA A 311 26.22 -14.78 7.93
C ALA A 311 26.21 -15.83 9.06
N GLN A 312 25.16 -15.78 9.90
CA GLN A 312 24.88 -16.87 10.82
C GLN A 312 24.16 -18.03 10.09
N GLU A 313 24.03 -19.17 10.77
CA GLU A 313 23.11 -20.21 10.29
C GLU A 313 21.67 -19.68 10.33
N GLN A 314 20.81 -20.22 9.47
CA GLN A 314 19.41 -19.78 9.40
C GLN A 314 18.70 -19.95 10.74
N ASP A 315 18.12 -18.87 11.26
CA ASP A 315 17.30 -18.92 12.48
C ASP A 315 15.92 -19.55 12.20
N SER A 316 15.79 -20.85 12.49
CA SER A 316 14.52 -21.57 12.34
C SER A 316 13.42 -21.11 13.29
N SER A 317 13.70 -20.23 14.26
CA SER A 317 12.69 -19.69 15.17
C SER A 317 11.77 -18.66 14.52
N ILE A 318 12.15 -18.13 13.34
CA ILE A 318 11.35 -17.16 12.56
C ILE A 318 10.83 -17.70 11.22
N ARG A 319 11.14 -18.97 10.89
CA ARG A 319 10.70 -19.68 9.69
C ARG A 319 9.86 -20.89 10.06
N ALA A 320 8.70 -21.03 9.42
CA ALA A 320 7.84 -22.20 9.52
C ALA A 320 7.90 -23.01 8.22
N PHE A 321 7.83 -24.34 8.35
CA PHE A 321 7.74 -25.25 7.21
C PHE A 321 6.38 -25.96 7.19
N ARG A 322 5.99 -26.53 6.05
CA ARG A 322 4.68 -27.14 5.82
C ARG A 322 4.21 -28.08 6.96
N ASP A 323 5.09 -28.95 7.46
CA ASP A 323 4.71 -30.00 8.42
C ASP A 323 4.41 -29.38 9.80
N GLU A 324 5.17 -28.36 10.18
CA GLU A 324 4.92 -27.51 11.35
C GLU A 324 3.63 -26.71 11.20
N THR A 325 3.38 -26.12 10.02
CA THR A 325 2.17 -25.34 9.78
C THR A 325 0.91 -26.20 9.83
N VAL A 326 0.95 -27.43 9.32
CA VAL A 326 -0.16 -28.38 9.45
C VAL A 326 -0.40 -28.75 10.92
N ALA A 327 0.66 -28.97 11.71
CA ALA A 327 0.54 -29.27 13.13
C ALA A 327 0.02 -28.08 13.98
N ALA A 328 0.15 -26.85 13.47
CA ALA A 328 -0.28 -25.63 14.13
C ALA A 328 -1.80 -25.40 14.10
N ILE A 329 -2.55 -26.16 13.27
CA ILE A 329 -4.00 -26.03 13.12
C ILE A 329 -4.69 -26.26 14.48
N GLY A 330 -5.51 -25.29 14.91
CA GLY A 330 -6.21 -25.32 16.20
C GLY A 330 -5.35 -25.10 17.45
N THR A 331 -4.01 -25.10 17.32
CA THR A 331 -3.09 -24.99 18.47
C THR A 331 -2.40 -23.63 18.54
N GLN A 332 -2.04 -23.04 17.40
CA GLN A 332 -1.40 -21.72 17.30
C GLN A 332 -2.28 -20.73 16.54
N ASN A 333 -1.88 -19.46 16.50
CA ASN A 333 -2.48 -18.51 15.56
C ASN A 333 -1.96 -18.80 14.16
N LEU A 334 -2.87 -18.99 13.21
CA LEU A 334 -2.57 -18.96 11.79
C LEU A 334 -3.14 -17.66 11.21
N VAL A 335 -2.31 -16.84 10.57
CA VAL A 335 -2.73 -15.55 10.01
C VAL A 335 -2.57 -15.58 8.50
N ASP A 336 -3.70 -15.62 7.79
CA ASP A 336 -3.75 -15.50 6.34
C ASP A 336 -3.85 -14.03 5.95
N VAL A 337 -2.87 -13.55 5.19
CA VAL A 337 -2.77 -12.12 4.83
C VAL A 337 -3.16 -11.83 3.38
N ARG A 338 -3.74 -12.81 2.67
CA ARG A 338 -4.23 -12.65 1.31
C ARG A 338 -5.55 -11.86 1.27
N SER A 339 -6.07 -11.62 0.06
CA SER A 339 -7.37 -10.96 -0.09
C SER A 339 -8.50 -11.82 0.50
N PRO A 340 -9.63 -11.20 0.91
CA PRO A 340 -10.78 -11.95 1.42
C PRO A 340 -11.32 -13.01 0.44
N ASP A 341 -11.24 -12.75 -0.87
CA ASP A 341 -11.72 -13.69 -1.88
C ASP A 341 -10.78 -14.88 -2.12
N GLU A 342 -9.47 -14.67 -1.98
CA GLU A 342 -8.49 -15.78 -1.95
C GLU A 342 -8.69 -16.65 -0.70
N TYR A 343 -8.83 -16.00 0.46
CA TYR A 343 -9.09 -16.67 1.73
C TYR A 343 -10.37 -17.52 1.65
N ALA A 344 -11.48 -16.94 1.18
CA ALA A 344 -12.75 -17.65 1.06
C ALA A 344 -12.77 -18.76 -0.01
N GLY A 345 -11.74 -18.84 -0.85
CA GLY A 345 -11.65 -19.77 -1.97
C GLY A 345 -12.51 -19.40 -3.18
N ARG A 346 -12.98 -18.15 -3.26
CA ARG A 346 -13.68 -17.60 -4.43
C ARG A 346 -12.71 -17.32 -5.58
N LEU A 347 -11.45 -17.03 -5.25
CA LEU A 347 -10.35 -16.88 -6.17
C LEU A 347 -9.24 -17.88 -5.80
N LEU A 348 -8.67 -18.55 -6.81
CA LEU A 348 -7.54 -19.46 -6.62
C LEU A 348 -6.23 -18.69 -6.40
N ALA A 349 -6.01 -17.68 -7.25
CA ALA A 349 -4.98 -16.65 -7.18
C ALA A 349 -5.43 -15.48 -8.09
N PRO A 350 -4.84 -14.27 -7.97
CA PRO A 350 -5.10 -13.19 -8.91
C PRO A 350 -4.81 -13.62 -10.35
N ALA A 351 -5.68 -13.24 -11.30
CA ALA A 351 -5.58 -13.69 -12.69
C ALA A 351 -4.28 -13.28 -13.40
N HIS A 352 -3.61 -12.23 -12.93
CA HIS A 352 -2.36 -11.71 -13.51
C HIS A 352 -1.08 -12.40 -12.97
N LEU A 353 -1.19 -13.34 -12.01
CA LEU A 353 -0.05 -14.03 -11.38
C LEU A 353 -0.19 -15.57 -11.50
N PRO A 354 -0.08 -16.13 -12.73
CA PRO A 354 -0.28 -17.57 -12.95
C PRO A 354 0.75 -18.45 -12.23
N GLN A 355 1.97 -17.95 -11.97
CA GLN A 355 3.02 -18.66 -11.25
C GLN A 355 2.75 -18.81 -9.73
N GLU A 356 1.78 -18.06 -9.19
CA GLU A 356 1.41 -18.11 -7.77
C GLU A 356 0.12 -18.91 -7.53
N GLN A 357 -0.21 -19.82 -8.46
CA GLN A 357 -1.37 -20.69 -8.35
C GLN A 357 -1.09 -21.92 -7.47
N ALA A 358 -2.14 -22.37 -6.77
CA ALA A 358 -2.17 -23.64 -6.04
C ALA A 358 -3.10 -24.64 -6.73
N GLN A 359 -3.07 -25.92 -6.33
CA GLN A 359 -4.02 -26.92 -6.86
C GLN A 359 -5.44 -26.79 -6.27
N ARG A 360 -5.60 -26.13 -5.12
CA ARG A 360 -6.87 -25.92 -4.42
C ARG A 360 -6.99 -24.48 -3.90
N ALA A 361 -8.21 -23.95 -3.93
CA ALA A 361 -8.57 -22.67 -3.33
C ALA A 361 -9.04 -22.86 -1.87
N GLY A 362 -9.08 -21.78 -1.10
CA GLY A 362 -9.45 -21.79 0.32
C GLY A 362 -8.34 -21.27 1.20
N HIS A 363 -8.38 -21.63 2.49
CA HIS A 363 -7.39 -21.27 3.50
C HIS A 363 -7.08 -22.45 4.43
N ILE A 364 -6.01 -22.33 5.22
CA ILE A 364 -5.65 -23.30 6.26
C ILE A 364 -6.71 -23.21 7.37
N PRO A 365 -7.33 -24.31 7.82
CA PRO A 365 -8.34 -24.26 8.87
C PRO A 365 -7.83 -23.56 10.13
N THR A 366 -8.75 -22.91 10.84
CA THR A 366 -8.54 -22.05 12.02
C THR A 366 -7.80 -20.75 11.77
N ALA A 367 -7.40 -20.45 10.52
CA ALA A 367 -6.69 -19.21 10.22
C ALA A 367 -7.59 -17.97 10.34
N ALA A 368 -7.03 -16.90 10.90
CA ALA A 368 -7.63 -15.57 10.88
C ALA A 368 -7.29 -14.86 9.56
N SER A 369 -8.27 -14.19 8.95
CA SER A 369 -8.07 -13.38 7.74
C SER A 369 -7.72 -11.93 8.09
N VAL A 370 -6.47 -11.54 7.86
CA VAL A 370 -5.97 -10.17 8.06
C VAL A 370 -5.20 -9.72 6.82
N PRO A 371 -5.88 -9.20 5.77
CA PRO A 371 -5.20 -8.71 4.57
C PRO A 371 -4.07 -7.74 4.92
N TRP A 372 -2.86 -8.03 4.43
CA TRP A 372 -1.61 -7.36 4.85
C TRP A 372 -1.69 -5.82 4.80
N SER A 373 -2.39 -5.27 3.79
CA SER A 373 -2.54 -3.84 3.56
C SER A 373 -3.30 -3.11 4.67
N LYS A 374 -4.10 -3.82 5.50
CA LYS A 374 -4.75 -3.24 6.67
C LYS A 374 -3.76 -2.68 7.69
N ALA A 375 -2.52 -3.17 7.70
CA ALA A 375 -1.47 -2.72 8.61
C ALA A 375 -0.73 -1.46 8.13
N ALA A 376 -1.01 -0.97 6.92
CA ALA A 376 -0.41 0.23 6.35
C ALA A 376 -1.41 1.40 6.28
N ASN A 377 -0.89 2.62 6.30
CA ASN A 377 -1.60 3.85 5.98
C ASN A 377 -1.60 4.11 4.47
N ASP A 378 -2.43 5.06 4.04
CA ASP A 378 -2.54 5.42 2.63
C ASP A 378 -1.24 5.97 2.03
N ASP A 379 -0.35 6.55 2.87
CA ASP A 379 0.97 7.04 2.47
C ASP A 379 2.06 5.94 2.49
N GLY A 380 1.68 4.71 2.84
CA GLY A 380 2.55 3.54 2.92
C GLY A 380 3.18 3.29 4.28
N THR A 381 3.09 4.24 5.23
CA THR A 381 3.65 4.07 6.58
C THR A 381 2.90 3.01 7.37
N PHE A 382 3.54 2.39 8.36
CA PHE A 382 2.84 1.47 9.26
C PHE A 382 1.82 2.22 10.13
N LYS A 383 0.66 1.61 10.40
CA LYS A 383 -0.29 2.13 11.39
C LYS A 383 0.32 2.22 12.78
N SER A 384 -0.32 2.97 13.68
CA SER A 384 0.11 3.04 15.08
C SER A 384 -0.01 1.68 15.78
N ASP A 385 0.80 1.45 16.81
CA ASP A 385 0.81 0.17 17.53
C ASP A 385 -0.57 -0.18 18.13
N ASP A 386 -1.34 0.83 18.56
CA ASP A 386 -2.69 0.64 19.10
C ASP A 386 -3.69 0.22 18.01
N GLU A 387 -3.65 0.86 16.83
CA GLU A 387 -4.46 0.45 15.68
C GLU A 387 -4.11 -0.97 15.21
N LEU A 388 -2.81 -1.26 15.08
CA LEU A 388 -2.31 -2.57 14.68
C LEU A 388 -2.77 -3.64 15.68
N LYS A 389 -2.58 -3.41 16.98
CA LYS A 389 -3.03 -4.34 18.02
C LYS A 389 -4.54 -4.58 17.96
N THR A 390 -5.31 -3.54 17.66
CA THR A 390 -6.77 -3.63 17.51
C THR A 390 -7.14 -4.51 16.32
N ILE A 391 -6.53 -4.27 15.14
CA ILE A 391 -6.75 -5.06 13.92
C ILE A 391 -6.55 -6.55 14.15
N TYR A 392 -5.44 -6.96 14.76
CA TYR A 392 -5.16 -8.38 15.01
C TYR A 392 -6.04 -8.98 16.10
N THR A 393 -6.35 -8.22 17.16
CA THR A 393 -7.22 -8.71 18.25
C THR A 393 -8.65 -8.92 17.75
N GLU A 394 -9.19 -8.01 16.94
CA GLU A 394 -10.54 -8.13 16.36
C GLU A 394 -10.64 -9.28 15.35
N ALA A 395 -9.53 -9.63 14.70
CA ALA A 395 -9.45 -10.79 13.81
C ALA A 395 -9.31 -12.12 14.57
N GLY A 396 -9.20 -12.11 15.90
CA GLY A 396 -9.13 -13.31 16.73
C GLY A 396 -7.71 -13.83 16.99
N VAL A 397 -6.67 -13.02 16.74
CA VAL A 397 -5.30 -13.38 17.14
C VAL A 397 -5.20 -13.43 18.67
N ASP A 398 -4.85 -14.59 19.21
CA ASP A 398 -4.65 -14.82 20.63
C ASP A 398 -3.20 -14.50 21.00
N TRP A 399 -2.99 -13.37 21.69
CA TRP A 399 -1.66 -12.92 22.13
C TRP A 399 -0.94 -13.88 23.09
N SER A 400 -1.61 -14.91 23.62
CA SER A 400 -1.00 -15.95 24.45
C SER A 400 -0.44 -17.13 23.65
N LYS A 401 -0.74 -17.21 22.34
CA LYS A 401 -0.28 -18.26 21.44
C LYS A 401 0.85 -17.78 20.54
N ASP A 402 1.66 -18.73 20.11
CA ASP A 402 2.60 -18.54 19.00
C ASP A 402 1.83 -18.26 17.70
N THR A 403 2.49 -17.59 16.75
CA THR A 403 1.84 -17.18 15.49
C THR A 403 2.65 -17.61 14.27
N ILE A 404 1.96 -18.13 13.26
CA ILE A 404 2.48 -18.35 11.91
C ILE A 404 1.69 -17.48 10.93
N ALA A 405 2.39 -16.60 10.21
CA ALA A 405 1.82 -15.80 9.13
C ALA A 405 2.12 -16.44 7.77
N TYR A 406 1.17 -16.39 6.83
CA TYR A 406 1.34 -16.90 5.46
C TYR A 406 0.55 -16.10 4.43
N CYS A 407 1.00 -16.14 3.17
CA CYS A 407 0.32 -15.54 2.03
C CYS A 407 0.26 -16.52 0.84
N ARG A 408 0.71 -16.13 -0.37
CA ARG A 408 0.93 -17.06 -1.48
C ARG A 408 2.37 -17.57 -1.59
N ILE A 409 3.38 -16.71 -1.42
CA ILE A 409 4.81 -17.03 -1.61
C ILE A 409 5.76 -16.44 -0.56
N GLY A 410 5.25 -16.03 0.62
CA GLY A 410 6.05 -15.61 1.79
C GLY A 410 6.38 -14.10 1.89
N GLU A 411 6.21 -13.34 0.82
CA GLU A 411 6.56 -11.94 0.69
C GLU A 411 5.62 -11.02 1.47
N ARG A 412 4.30 -11.13 1.30
CA ARG A 412 3.33 -10.33 2.06
C ARG A 412 3.23 -10.75 3.52
N SER A 413 3.41 -12.03 3.81
CA SER A 413 3.42 -12.51 5.19
C SER A 413 4.66 -12.07 5.95
N SER A 414 5.78 -11.76 5.28
CA SER A 414 6.94 -11.13 5.91
C SER A 414 6.62 -9.72 6.46
N HIS A 415 5.78 -8.94 5.76
CA HIS A 415 5.31 -7.63 6.23
C HIS A 415 4.48 -7.78 7.51
N THR A 416 3.55 -8.75 7.56
CA THR A 416 2.79 -9.05 8.78
C THR A 416 3.65 -9.63 9.89
N TRP A 417 4.64 -10.47 9.56
CA TRP A 417 5.63 -10.97 10.50
C TRP A 417 6.40 -9.81 11.16
N PHE A 418 6.84 -8.83 10.37
CA PHE A 418 7.52 -7.63 10.87
C PHE A 418 6.60 -6.85 11.81
N VAL A 419 5.34 -6.65 11.43
CA VAL A 419 4.37 -5.98 12.30
C VAL A 419 4.18 -6.69 13.64
N LEU A 420 3.93 -8.00 13.63
CA LEU A 420 3.65 -8.75 14.85
C LEU A 420 4.89 -8.87 15.75
N LYS A 421 6.06 -9.19 15.16
CA LYS A 421 7.29 -9.44 15.91
C LYS A 421 8.03 -8.16 16.27
N GLU A 422 8.31 -7.32 15.28
CA GLU A 422 9.23 -6.17 15.42
C GLU A 422 8.50 -4.92 15.93
N LEU A 423 7.25 -4.68 15.55
CA LEU A 423 6.48 -3.53 16.04
C LEU A 423 5.72 -3.84 17.33
N LEU A 424 4.90 -4.90 17.31
CA LEU A 424 4.03 -5.25 18.44
C LEU A 424 4.71 -6.10 19.52
N GLY A 425 5.94 -6.57 19.27
CA GLY A 425 6.75 -7.28 20.25
C GLY A 425 6.22 -8.68 20.59
N GLN A 426 5.48 -9.33 19.69
CA GLN A 426 5.09 -10.73 19.89
C GLN A 426 6.33 -11.62 19.78
N ALA A 427 6.59 -12.43 20.80
CA ALA A 427 7.86 -13.16 20.92
C ALA A 427 8.07 -14.19 19.80
N ASN A 428 7.10 -15.10 19.65
CA ASN A 428 7.17 -16.26 18.77
C ASN A 428 6.27 -16.05 17.55
N VAL A 429 6.86 -15.47 16.51
CA VAL A 429 6.20 -15.28 15.21
C VAL A 429 7.09 -15.85 14.13
N LYS A 430 6.51 -16.71 13.29
CA LYS A 430 7.17 -17.31 12.14
C LYS A 430 6.50 -16.92 10.84
N ASN A 431 7.30 -16.78 9.80
CA ASN A 431 6.82 -16.68 8.42
C ASN A 431 6.82 -18.07 7.79
N TYR A 432 5.68 -18.53 7.27
CA TYR A 432 5.61 -19.73 6.44
C TYR A 432 5.77 -19.34 4.96
N ASP A 433 7.00 -19.39 4.46
CA ASP A 433 7.36 -18.93 3.12
C ASP A 433 6.80 -19.82 2.00
N GLY A 434 6.66 -21.14 2.25
CA GLY A 434 5.98 -22.06 1.34
C GLY A 434 4.56 -21.59 0.99
N SER A 435 3.86 -21.05 2.01
CA SER A 435 2.60 -20.32 1.89
C SER A 435 1.53 -21.10 1.08
N TRP A 436 0.53 -20.42 0.50
CA TRP A 436 -0.59 -21.09 -0.16
C TRP A 436 -0.21 -21.84 -1.44
N THR A 437 0.82 -21.39 -2.16
CA THR A 437 1.31 -22.12 -3.36
C THR A 437 1.83 -23.51 -3.03
N GLU A 438 2.53 -23.67 -1.90
CA GLU A 438 2.88 -24.99 -1.36
C GLU A 438 1.64 -25.67 -0.76
N TYR A 439 1.03 -25.06 0.27
CA TYR A 439 -0.03 -25.69 1.06
C TYR A 439 -1.23 -26.14 0.22
N GLY A 440 -1.76 -25.25 -0.62
CA GLY A 440 -2.89 -25.55 -1.50
C GLY A 440 -2.56 -26.54 -2.61
N SER A 441 -1.31 -26.99 -2.71
CA SER A 441 -0.85 -28.03 -3.64
C SER A 441 -0.45 -29.33 -2.95
N LEU A 442 -0.44 -29.38 -1.61
CA LEU A 442 -0.15 -30.59 -0.86
C LEU A 442 -1.32 -31.58 -0.94
N VAL A 443 -1.00 -32.86 -1.11
CA VAL A 443 -2.01 -33.93 -1.14
C VAL A 443 -2.45 -34.26 0.28
N GLY A 444 -3.76 -34.20 0.54
CA GLY A 444 -4.36 -34.72 1.78
C GLY A 444 -4.33 -33.79 3.00
N VAL A 445 -3.85 -32.55 2.85
CA VAL A 445 -3.93 -31.55 3.93
C VAL A 445 -5.36 -30.99 4.06
N PRO A 446 -5.78 -30.58 5.27
CA PRO A 446 -7.11 -30.03 5.47
C PRO A 446 -7.21 -28.61 4.90
N VAL A 447 -8.36 -28.26 4.30
CA VAL A 447 -8.61 -26.96 3.69
C VAL A 447 -10.01 -26.49 4.08
N ALA A 448 -10.13 -25.23 4.51
CA ALA A 448 -11.40 -24.57 4.78
C ALA A 448 -11.80 -23.62 3.64
N LEU A 449 -13.10 -23.38 3.49
CA LEU A 449 -13.71 -22.51 2.48
C LEU A 449 -14.70 -21.56 3.15
N GLY A 450 -14.99 -20.43 2.48
CA GLY A 450 -15.89 -19.40 2.99
C GLY A 450 -15.19 -18.39 3.91
N ASP A 451 -15.95 -17.45 4.45
CA ASP A 451 -15.40 -16.32 5.22
C ASP A 451 -15.11 -16.65 6.69
N GLU A 452 -15.49 -17.84 7.16
CA GLU A 452 -15.27 -18.30 8.53
C GLU A 452 -13.94 -19.07 8.65
N PRO A 453 -13.24 -19.04 9.79
CA PRO A 453 -11.97 -19.76 10.00
C PRO A 453 -12.01 -21.28 9.80
N GLY A 454 -13.19 -21.89 9.88
CA GLY A 454 -13.33 -23.34 9.94
C GLY A 454 -12.91 -23.93 11.29
N VAL A 455 -12.90 -25.26 11.37
CA VAL A 455 -12.56 -26.02 12.58
C VAL A 455 -11.30 -26.85 12.36
N ALA A 456 -10.60 -27.15 13.46
CA ALA A 456 -9.40 -27.98 13.45
C ALA A 456 -9.69 -29.43 13.04
#